data_AF-A0A0Q7FD82-F1
#
_entry.id   AF-A0A0Q7FD82-F1
#
_cell.length_a   1.000
_cell.length_b   1.000
_cell.length_c   1.000
_cell.angle_alpha   90.00
_cell.angle_beta   90.00
_cell.angle_gamma   90.00
#
_symmetry.space_group_name_H-M   'P 1'
#
loop_
_entity.id
_entity.type
_entity.pdbx_description
1 polymer ?
#
loop_
_entity_poly.entity_id
_entity_poly.type
_entity_poly.pdbx_seq_one_letter_code
_entity_poly.pdbx_strand_id
1 'polypeptide(L)'
;METKDGKLAIYAQTRKEWRDWLQQNSQTEKSVWLILYHKKSKVESINLNDATEEALCFGWIDSLCKKRDFESFYLTYTPRNPKKSKWSQPNKDRAAKMIEQGLITEHGQLMINLAKENGKWEPA
;
A
#
# COMPACT_ATOMS: atom_id res chain seq x y z
N MET A 1 -19.61 -5.12 5.75
CA MET A 1 -18.40 -4.54 5.12
C MET A 1 -18.60 -3.04 5.04
N GLU A 2 -17.64 -2.28 5.53
CA GLU A 2 -17.73 -0.81 5.53
C GLU A 2 -17.45 -0.28 4.12
N THR A 3 -18.12 0.80 3.72
CA THR A 3 -17.89 1.45 2.43
C THR A 3 -17.62 2.93 2.64
N LYS A 4 -16.58 3.45 1.98
CA LYS A 4 -16.23 4.87 2.02
C LYS A 4 -16.10 5.41 0.59
N ASP A 5 -16.86 6.45 0.28
CA ASP A 5 -16.91 7.08 -1.05
C ASP A 5 -17.19 6.06 -2.18
N GLY A 6 -18.09 5.11 -1.93
CA GLY A 6 -18.46 4.05 -2.89
C GLY A 6 -17.40 2.95 -3.07
N LYS A 7 -16.35 2.93 -2.24
CA LYS A 7 -15.27 1.92 -2.27
C LYS A 7 -15.30 1.07 -1.02
N LEU A 8 -14.83 -0.17 -1.14
CA LEU A 8 -14.64 -1.07 -0.01
C LEU A 8 -13.67 -0.46 1.01
N ALA A 9 -14.06 -0.49 2.28
CA ALA A 9 -13.19 -0.22 3.40
C ALA A 9 -12.97 -1.50 4.21
N ILE A 10 -11.71 -1.87 4.39
CA ILE A 10 -11.30 -3.06 5.13
C ILE A 10 -10.43 -2.67 6.31
N TYR A 11 -10.33 -3.59 7.26
CA TYR A 11 -9.48 -3.50 8.42
C TYR A 11 -8.60 -4.75 8.48
N ALA A 12 -7.33 -4.56 8.83
CA ALA A 12 -6.38 -5.64 9.04
C ALA A 12 -5.64 -5.39 10.36
N GLN A 13 -5.68 -6.37 11.24
CA GLN A 13 -4.98 -6.35 12.52
C GLN A 13 -3.48 -6.56 12.33
N THR A 14 -3.13 -7.40 11.36
CA THR A 14 -1.75 -7.84 11.15
C THR A 14 -1.26 -7.59 9.73
N ARG A 15 0.07 -7.56 9.59
CA ARG A 15 0.76 -7.53 8.30
C ARG A 15 0.33 -8.69 7.39
N LYS A 16 0.13 -9.87 7.97
CA LYS A 16 -0.30 -11.07 7.24
C LYS A 16 -1.71 -10.91 6.66
N GLU A 17 -2.66 -10.43 7.46
CA GLU A 17 -4.05 -10.23 6.98
C GLU A 17 -4.12 -9.26 5.80
N TRP A 18 -3.34 -8.17 5.86
CA TRP A 18 -3.26 -7.23 4.74
C TRP A 18 -2.62 -7.86 3.50
N ARG A 19 -1.53 -8.62 3.68
CA ARG A 19 -0.88 -9.35 2.58
C ARG A 19 -1.81 -10.37 1.94
N ASP A 20 -2.55 -11.13 2.74
CA ASP A 20 -3.53 -12.11 2.25
C ASP A 20 -4.62 -11.42 1.41
N TRP A 21 -5.11 -10.25 1.87
CA TRP A 21 -6.07 -9.46 1.10
C TRP A 21 -5.48 -8.99 -0.24
N LEU A 22 -4.26 -8.45 -0.24
CA LEU A 22 -3.58 -8.03 -1.47
C LEU A 22 -3.37 -9.20 -2.44
N GLN A 23 -3.00 -10.36 -1.94
CA GLN A 23 -2.81 -11.55 -2.78
C GLN A 23 -4.10 -11.97 -3.49
N GLN A 24 -5.24 -11.87 -2.81
CA GLN A 24 -6.53 -12.25 -3.38
C GLN A 24 -7.13 -11.17 -4.29
N ASN A 25 -6.84 -9.89 -4.04
CA ASN A 25 -7.61 -8.78 -4.60
C ASN A 25 -6.79 -7.79 -5.46
N SER A 26 -5.45 -7.83 -5.41
CA SER A 26 -4.60 -6.81 -6.06
C SER A 26 -4.74 -6.73 -7.59
N GLN A 27 -5.25 -7.79 -8.22
CA GLN A 27 -5.46 -7.86 -9.68
C GLN A 27 -6.89 -7.53 -10.10
N THR A 28 -7.87 -7.63 -9.20
CA THR A 28 -9.29 -7.45 -9.50
C THR A 28 -9.81 -6.11 -8.99
N GLU A 29 -9.30 -5.64 -7.86
CA GLU A 29 -9.74 -4.39 -7.24
C GLU A 29 -9.00 -3.18 -7.80
N LYS A 30 -9.75 -2.08 -7.97
CA LYS A 30 -9.20 -0.82 -8.50
C LYS A 30 -8.70 0.12 -7.39
N SER A 31 -9.20 -0.08 -6.18
CA SER A 31 -8.84 0.70 -4.99
C SER A 31 -9.45 0.09 -3.74
N VAL A 32 -8.83 0.30 -2.59
CA VAL A 32 -9.41 -0.04 -1.29
C VAL A 32 -9.08 1.03 -0.26
N TRP A 33 -9.96 1.25 0.71
CA TRP A 33 -9.63 1.97 1.92
C TRP A 33 -9.17 0.99 2.98
N LEU A 34 -7.95 1.16 3.48
CA LEU A 34 -7.49 0.46 4.68
C LEU A 34 -7.79 1.34 5.89
N ILE A 35 -8.51 0.79 6.87
CA ILE A 35 -8.74 1.41 8.17
C ILE A 35 -7.50 1.19 9.01
N LEU A 36 -6.86 2.29 9.40
CA LEU A 36 -5.66 2.30 10.24
C LEU A 36 -5.98 3.03 11.54
N TYR A 37 -5.52 2.45 12.65
CA TYR A 37 -5.64 3.07 13.97
C TYR A 37 -4.40 3.90 14.31
N HIS A 38 -4.61 5.00 15.02
CA HIS A 38 -3.52 5.79 15.57
C HIS A 38 -2.71 4.97 16.58
N LYS A 39 -1.39 5.21 16.66
CA LYS A 39 -0.49 4.49 17.59
C LYS A 39 -0.91 4.55 19.06
N LYS A 40 -1.70 5.56 19.45
CA LYS A 40 -2.23 5.74 20.81
C LYS A 40 -3.55 4.99 21.08
N SER A 41 -4.18 4.45 20.04
CA SER A 41 -5.40 3.67 20.20
C SER A 41 -5.06 2.32 20.84
N LYS A 42 -6.01 1.77 21.58
CA LYS A 42 -5.89 0.42 22.16
C LYS A 42 -6.31 -0.68 21.19
N VAL A 43 -6.80 -0.31 20.01
CA VAL A 43 -7.20 -1.27 18.97
C VAL A 43 -5.95 -1.70 18.21
N GLU A 44 -5.71 -3.01 18.17
CA GLU A 44 -4.63 -3.61 17.40
C GLU A 44 -4.83 -3.32 15.91
N SER A 45 -3.78 -2.92 15.19
CA SER A 45 -3.89 -2.58 13.77
C SER A 45 -2.54 -2.73 13.12
N ILE A 46 -2.53 -3.14 11.86
CA ILE A 46 -1.34 -2.98 11.03
C ILE A 46 -0.92 -1.50 11.07
N ASN A 47 0.37 -1.25 11.19
CA ASN A 47 0.88 0.11 11.12
C ASN A 47 1.03 0.56 9.66
N LEU A 48 1.03 1.87 9.45
CA LEU A 48 1.11 2.47 8.11
C LEU A 48 2.35 2.01 7.32
N ASN A 49 3.50 1.86 7.97
CA ASN A 49 4.73 1.47 7.28
C ASN A 49 4.62 0.03 6.75
N ASP A 50 4.17 -0.92 7.57
CA ASP A 50 3.94 -2.29 7.14
C ASP A 50 2.88 -2.35 6.03
N ALA A 51 1.80 -1.57 6.16
CA ALA A 51 0.76 -1.50 5.14
C ALA A 51 1.30 -1.00 3.78
N THR A 52 2.14 0.03 3.79
CA THR A 52 2.76 0.55 2.56
C THR A 52 3.85 -0.38 2.02
N GLU A 53 4.65 -1.02 2.86
CA GLU A 53 5.63 -2.03 2.41
C GLU A 53 4.93 -3.19 1.69
N GLU A 54 3.88 -3.75 2.28
CA GLU A 54 3.09 -4.81 1.64
C GLU A 54 2.41 -4.31 0.37
N ALA A 55 1.84 -3.11 0.34
CA ALA A 55 1.26 -2.57 -0.88
C ALA A 55 2.30 -2.48 -2.02
N LEU A 56 3.53 -2.03 -1.73
CA LEU A 56 4.61 -1.97 -2.71
C LEU A 56 4.96 -3.37 -3.26
N CYS A 57 4.93 -4.41 -2.41
CA CYS A 57 5.16 -5.80 -2.84
C CYS A 57 4.22 -6.24 -3.96
N PHE A 58 2.99 -5.73 -4.00
CA PHE A 58 1.98 -6.06 -5.02
C PHE A 58 1.85 -5.00 -6.11
N GLY A 59 2.74 -4.00 -6.15
CA GLY A 59 2.68 -2.91 -7.14
C GLY A 59 1.59 -1.88 -6.85
N TRP A 60 1.15 -1.77 -5.59
CA TRP A 60 0.18 -0.79 -5.11
C TRP A 60 0.87 0.35 -4.35
N ILE A 61 0.14 1.45 -4.10
CA ILE A 61 0.60 2.57 -3.30
C ILE A 61 -0.55 3.28 -2.60
N ASP A 62 -0.26 3.91 -1.46
CA ASP A 62 -1.18 4.81 -0.78
C ASP A 62 -1.37 6.14 -1.54
N SER A 63 -2.51 6.81 -1.30
CA SER A 63 -2.82 8.10 -1.94
C SER A 63 -3.55 9.06 -1.01
N LEU A 64 -4.84 8.82 -0.77
CA LEU A 64 -5.69 9.73 -0.01
C LEU A 64 -5.87 9.25 1.42
N CYS A 65 -5.59 10.12 2.38
CA CYS A 65 -5.88 9.90 3.80
C CYS A 65 -7.13 10.69 4.20
N LYS A 66 -8.06 10.06 4.94
CA LYS A 66 -9.27 10.70 5.47
C LYS A 66 -9.50 10.29 6.92
N LYS A 67 -9.89 11.23 7.77
CA LYS A 67 -10.34 10.91 9.13
C LYS A 67 -11.56 9.97 9.08
N ARG A 68 -11.55 8.93 9.92
CA ARG A 68 -12.70 8.05 10.14
C ARG A 68 -13.41 8.42 11.43
N ASP A 69 -12.67 8.43 12.54
CA ASP A 69 -13.15 8.80 13.87
C ASP A 69 -12.02 9.43 14.71
N PHE A 70 -12.13 9.40 16.04
CA PHE A 70 -11.12 9.97 16.95
C PHE A 70 -9.85 9.12 17.07
N GLU A 71 -9.95 7.81 16.80
CA GLU A 71 -8.88 6.84 17.00
C GLU A 71 -8.34 6.27 15.70
N SER A 72 -9.03 6.49 14.57
CA SER A 72 -8.71 5.87 13.29
C SER A 72 -8.89 6.80 12.09
N PHE A 73 -8.25 6.41 10.99
CA PHE A 73 -8.31 7.06 9.70
C PHE A 73 -8.34 6.02 8.58
N TYR A 74 -8.88 6.41 7.44
CA TYR A 74 -8.78 5.66 6.20
C TYR A 74 -7.56 6.09 5.41
N LEU A 75 -6.83 5.13 4.86
CA LEU A 75 -5.81 5.36 3.84
C LEU A 75 -6.16 4.57 2.59
N THR A 76 -6.35 5.26 1.45
CA THR A 76 -6.64 4.58 0.18
C THR A 76 -5.37 3.97 -0.37
N TYR A 77 -5.42 2.69 -0.75
CA TYR A 77 -4.42 2.02 -1.57
C TYR A 77 -4.98 1.76 -2.97
N THR A 78 -4.14 1.96 -3.99
CA THR A 78 -4.48 1.75 -5.41
C THR A 78 -3.31 1.12 -6.16
N PRO A 79 -3.55 0.38 -7.26
CA PRO A 79 -2.49 -0.02 -8.18
C PRO A 79 -1.67 1.19 -8.63
N ARG A 80 -0.34 1.07 -8.66
CA ARG A 80 0.53 2.14 -9.17
C ARG A 80 0.28 2.35 -10.65
N ASN A 81 0.20 3.62 -11.05
CA ASN A 81 0.15 3.98 -12.46
C ASN A 81 1.58 4.24 -12.96
N PRO A 82 2.18 3.42 -13.82
CA PRO A 82 3.58 3.59 -14.25
C PRO A 82 3.82 4.94 -14.96
N LYS A 83 2.78 5.50 -15.60
CA LYS A 83 2.84 6.80 -16.29
C LYS A 83 2.67 8.00 -15.36
N LYS A 84 2.00 7.86 -14.21
CA LYS A 84 1.67 9.01 -13.34
C LYS A 84 2.24 8.94 -11.92
N SER A 85 2.38 7.75 -11.35
CA SER A 85 2.86 7.56 -9.97
C SER A 85 4.36 7.86 -9.87
N LYS A 86 4.73 8.80 -8.99
CA LYS A 86 6.12 9.12 -8.67
C LYS A 86 6.68 8.14 -7.63
N TRP A 87 7.97 7.85 -7.72
CA TRP A 87 8.70 7.10 -6.68
C TRP A 87 9.46 8.09 -5.80
N SER A 88 8.98 8.30 -4.58
CA SER A 88 9.70 9.06 -3.56
C SER A 88 10.85 8.21 -2.98
N GLN A 89 11.87 8.86 -2.42
CA GLN A 89 13.00 8.16 -1.80
C GLN A 89 12.54 7.14 -0.74
N PRO A 90 11.64 7.47 0.21
CA PRO A 90 11.17 6.50 1.20
C PRO A 90 10.50 5.26 0.60
N ASN A 91 9.82 5.39 -0.55
CA ASN A 91 9.19 4.25 -1.21
C ASN A 91 10.20 3.40 -1.99
N LYS A 92 11.27 4.02 -2.53
CA LYS A 92 12.40 3.29 -3.11
C LYS A 92 13.11 2.48 -2.02
N ASP A 93 13.36 3.08 -0.86
CA ASP A 93 14.02 2.42 0.27
C ASP A 93 13.19 1.24 0.81
N ARG A 94 11.87 1.44 0.97
CA ARG A 94 10.95 0.36 1.34
C ARG A 94 10.94 -0.77 0.30
N ALA A 95 10.87 -0.43 -0.98
CA ALA A 95 10.89 -1.45 -2.04
C ALA A 95 12.23 -2.21 -2.07
N ALA A 96 13.37 -1.53 -1.88
CA ALA A 96 14.68 -2.18 -1.79
C ALA A 96 14.73 -3.16 -0.60
N LYS A 97 14.26 -2.73 0.59
CA LYS A 97 14.13 -3.61 1.76
C LYS A 97 13.25 -4.84 1.47
N MET A 98 12.13 -4.66 0.77
CA MET A 98 11.25 -5.79 0.42
C MET A 98 11.86 -6.73 -0.63
N ILE A 99 12.69 -6.22 -1.53
CA ILE A 99 13.48 -7.03 -2.46
C ILE A 99 14.52 -7.86 -1.69
N GLU A 100 15.28 -7.23 -0.78
CA GLU A 100 16.30 -7.91 0.04
C GLU A 100 15.70 -9.02 0.90
N GLN A 101 14.47 -8.84 1.38
CA GLN A 101 13.73 -9.84 2.15
C GLN A 101 13.04 -10.92 1.30
N GLY A 102 13.11 -10.84 -0.04
CA GLY A 102 12.43 -11.77 -0.94
C GLY A 102 10.90 -11.70 -0.89
N LEU A 103 10.34 -10.57 -0.43
CA LEU A 103 8.89 -10.39 -0.24
C LEU A 103 8.20 -9.73 -1.44
N ILE A 104 8.97 -9.07 -2.30
CA ILE A 104 8.44 -8.45 -3.52
C ILE A 104 7.81 -9.52 -4.42
N THR A 105 6.63 -9.26 -4.95
CA THR A 105 5.99 -10.15 -5.95
C THR A 105 6.37 -9.73 -7.36
N GLU A 106 6.01 -10.53 -8.36
CA GLU A 106 6.18 -10.19 -9.77
C GLU A 106 5.51 -8.86 -10.15
N HIS A 107 4.36 -8.54 -9.54
CA HIS A 107 3.63 -7.30 -9.79
C HIS A 107 4.36 -6.07 -9.22
N GLY A 108 4.91 -6.20 -8.01
CA GLY A 108 5.76 -5.17 -7.42
C GLY A 108 7.03 -4.94 -8.24
N GLN A 109 7.68 -6.03 -8.64
CA GLN A 109 8.89 -5.99 -9.46
C GLN A 109 8.64 -5.35 -10.83
N LEU A 110 7.51 -5.65 -11.47
CA LEU A 110 7.12 -5.02 -12.73
C LEU A 110 7.00 -3.50 -12.60
N MET A 111 6.38 -3.00 -11.53
CA MET A 111 6.26 -1.56 -11.30
C MET A 111 7.60 -0.87 -11.04
N ILE A 112 8.56 -1.58 -10.44
CA ILE A 112 9.94 -1.11 -10.23
C ILE A 112 10.68 -1.05 -11.57
N ASN A 113 10.59 -2.10 -12.38
CA ASN A 113 11.24 -2.15 -13.71
C ASN A 113 10.71 -1.03 -14.62
N LEU A 114 9.39 -0.87 -14.71
CA LEU A 114 8.76 0.22 -15.46
C LEU A 114 9.18 1.61 -14.95
N ALA A 115 9.44 1.76 -13.65
CA ALA A 115 9.92 3.02 -13.09
C ALA A 115 11.37 3.31 -13.49
N LYS A 116 12.23 2.29 -13.55
CA LYS A 116 13.61 2.40 -14.03
C LYS A 116 13.65 2.78 -15.51
N GLU A 117 12.88 2.07 -16.33
CA GLU A 117 12.78 2.34 -17.78
C GLU A 117 12.30 3.76 -18.09
N ASN A 118 11.34 4.26 -17.32
CA ASN A 118 10.77 5.60 -17.53
C ASN A 118 11.56 6.72 -16.80
N GLY A 119 12.75 6.44 -16.27
CA GLY A 119 13.59 7.42 -15.58
C GLY A 119 13.01 7.94 -14.26
N LYS A 120 11.99 7.29 -13.71
CA LYS A 120 11.31 7.69 -12.46
C LYS A 120 11.90 7.03 -11.21
N TRP A 121 12.84 6.11 -11.40
CA TRP A 121 13.53 5.41 -10.33
C TRP A 121 14.80 6.14 -9.86
N GLU A 122 15.48 6.87 -10.74
CA GLU A 122 16.68 7.61 -10.37
C GLU A 122 16.32 8.84 -9.51
N PRO A 123 17.26 9.34 -8.67
CA PRO A 123 17.09 10.62 -8.00
C PRO A 123 16.87 11.72 -9.05
N ALA A 124 15.94 12.63 -8.79
CA ALA A 124 15.86 13.87 -9.55
C ALA A 124 17.02 14.80 -9.19
#